data_AF-A0A7W8VHM7-F1
#
_entry.id   AF-A0A7W8VHM7-F1
#
_cell.length_a   1.000
_cell.length_b   1.000
_cell.length_c   1.000
_cell.angle_alpha   90.00
_cell.angle_beta   90.00
_cell.angle_gamma   90.00
#
_symmetry.space_group_name_H-M   'P 1'
#
loop_
_entity.id
_entity.type
_entity.pdbx_description
1 polymer ?
#
loop_
_entity_poly.entity_id
_entity_poly.type
_entity_poly.pdbx_seq_one_letter_code
_entity_poly.pdbx_strand_id
1 'polypeptide(L)'
;MSTEENRVARTWESVRTELVSRTCEWCGAPVAYSGRGPRPKYCSAAHRQRAYEVRTARRRQEEAVEAGTARPADEPVREVIRETTERTVLRTYTQEVPVPVPAGPPAVGRAREVQAYLEEIAAAVREGRLAVYDHRRVLSGVDAVLAALDDAHPGGLRGLSGRR
;
A
#
# COMPACT_ATOMS: atom_id res chain seq x y z
N MET A 1 2.88 100.10 -18.11
CA MET A 1 3.40 98.73 -17.91
C MET A 1 2.73 98.18 -16.66
N SER A 2 1.60 97.50 -16.83
CA SER A 2 0.80 96.97 -15.73
C SER A 2 1.17 95.52 -15.54
N THR A 3 1.87 95.22 -14.44
CA THR A 3 2.26 93.86 -14.09
C THR A 3 1.05 93.16 -13.50
N GLU A 4 0.49 92.24 -14.28
CA GLU A 4 -0.61 91.36 -13.90
C GLU A 4 -0.10 90.43 -12.78
N GLU A 5 -0.47 90.75 -11.53
CA GLU A 5 -0.18 89.93 -10.36
C GLU A 5 -0.94 88.61 -10.47
N ASN A 6 -0.23 87.60 -11.00
CA ASN A 6 -0.67 86.23 -11.10
C ASN A 6 -0.82 85.64 -9.68
N ARG A 7 -2.04 85.72 -9.14
CA ARG A 7 -2.39 85.23 -7.79
C ARG A 7 -2.63 83.72 -7.85
N VAL A 8 -1.56 82.94 -7.76
CA VAL A 8 -1.67 81.48 -7.59
C VAL A 8 -2.18 81.20 -6.17
N ALA A 9 -3.46 80.84 -6.07
CA ALA A 9 -4.07 80.40 -4.81
C ALA A 9 -3.39 79.11 -4.35
N ARG A 10 -2.75 79.14 -3.17
CA ARG A 10 -2.20 77.93 -2.54
C ARG A 10 -3.35 77.06 -2.04
N THR A 11 -3.63 75.97 -2.75
CA THR A 11 -4.44 74.87 -2.25
C THR A 11 -3.56 73.96 -1.40
N TRP A 12 -3.89 73.79 -0.13
CA TRP A 12 -3.26 72.79 0.72
C TRP A 12 -4.07 71.49 0.63
N GLU A 13 -3.38 70.39 0.38
CA GLU A 13 -3.95 69.05 0.39
C GLU A 13 -3.51 68.35 1.68
N SER A 14 -4.46 67.80 2.43
CA SER A 14 -4.17 67.00 3.62
C SER A 14 -4.56 65.55 3.37
N VAL A 15 -3.58 64.66 3.36
CA VAL A 15 -3.79 63.21 3.25
C VAL A 15 -4.06 62.65 4.65
N ARG A 16 -5.19 61.97 4.83
CA ARG A 16 -5.51 61.22 6.05
C ARG A 16 -5.45 59.73 5.75
N THR A 17 -4.65 59.00 6.51
CA THR A 17 -4.51 57.55 6.38
C THR A 17 -5.29 56.86 7.49
N GLU A 18 -6.26 56.03 7.12
CA GLU A 18 -7.05 55.23 8.06
C GLU A 18 -6.82 53.73 7.82
N LEU A 19 -6.71 52.95 8.90
CA LEU A 19 -6.63 51.50 8.82
C LEU A 19 -8.05 50.93 8.61
N VAL A 20 -8.37 50.50 7.40
CA VAL A 20 -9.71 49.99 7.07
C VAL A 20 -9.84 48.47 7.30
N SER A 21 -8.78 47.71 7.04
CA SER A 21 -8.77 46.26 7.26
C SER A 21 -7.38 45.70 7.53
N ARG A 22 -7.32 44.50 8.09
CA ARG A 22 -6.09 43.73 8.33
C ARG A 22 -6.33 42.26 8.02
N THR A 23 -5.32 41.55 7.54
CA THR A 23 -5.42 40.09 7.34
C THR A 23 -5.37 39.35 8.67
N CYS A 24 -6.21 38.32 8.79
CA CYS A 24 -6.22 37.42 9.92
C CYS A 24 -4.90 36.65 9.98
N GLU A 25 -4.20 36.70 11.10
CA GLU A 25 -2.90 36.02 11.27
C GLU A 25 -3.00 34.48 11.25
N TRP A 26 -4.21 33.91 11.30
CA TRP A 26 -4.44 32.46 11.23
C TRP A 26 -4.83 31.97 9.83
N CYS A 27 -5.87 32.57 9.22
CA CYS A 27 -6.40 32.09 7.93
C CYS A 27 -6.14 33.03 6.75
N GLY A 28 -5.49 34.18 6.98
CA GLY A 28 -5.22 35.19 5.95
C GLY A 28 -6.43 36.05 5.53
N ALA A 29 -7.65 35.69 5.94
CA ALA A 29 -8.86 36.42 5.54
C ALA A 29 -8.87 37.88 6.03
N PRO A 30 -9.42 38.83 5.25
CA PRO A 30 -9.50 40.22 5.67
C PRO A 30 -10.44 40.39 6.87
N VAL A 31 -10.04 41.23 7.81
CA VAL A 31 -10.76 41.62 9.02
C VAL A 31 -10.99 43.11 8.97
N ALA A 32 -12.25 43.53 8.88
CA ALA A 32 -12.61 44.93 8.92
C ALA A 32 -12.23 45.54 10.29
N TYR A 33 -11.67 46.74 10.27
CA TYR A 33 -11.40 47.52 11.47
C TYR A 33 -12.31 48.74 11.47
N SER A 34 -13.15 48.87 12.49
CA SER A 34 -14.11 49.97 12.62
C SER A 34 -13.49 51.28 13.14
N GLY A 35 -12.16 51.36 13.23
CA GLY A 35 -11.45 52.50 13.81
C GLY A 35 -11.57 52.64 15.33
N ARG A 36 -12.37 51.80 16.00
CA ARG A 36 -12.59 51.83 17.46
C ARG A 36 -12.03 50.59 18.15
N GLY A 37 -11.40 50.80 19.30
CA GLY A 37 -10.86 49.73 20.14
C GLY A 37 -9.59 49.08 19.59
N PRO A 38 -9.15 47.96 20.20
CA PRO A 38 -7.94 47.26 19.79
C PRO A 38 -8.04 46.74 18.35
N ARG A 39 -6.95 46.89 17.59
CA ARG A 39 -6.86 46.37 16.22
C ARG A 39 -7.00 44.84 16.23
N PRO A 40 -7.98 44.27 15.52
CA PRO A 40 -8.19 42.82 15.54
C PRO A 40 -7.06 42.12 14.79
N LYS A 41 -6.54 41.03 15.38
CA LYS A 41 -5.52 40.16 14.76
C LYS A 41 -6.13 38.94 14.06
N TYR A 42 -7.35 38.57 14.45
CA TYR A 42 -8.03 37.36 13.99
C TYR A 42 -9.46 37.70 13.57
N CYS A 43 -9.99 37.02 12.55
CA CYS A 43 -11.36 37.21 12.10
C CYS A 43 -12.40 36.63 13.08
N SER A 44 -11.99 35.72 13.99
CA SER A 44 -12.89 35.08 14.95
C SER A 44 -12.16 34.64 16.22
N ALA A 45 -12.94 34.41 17.29
CA ALA A 45 -12.43 33.84 18.54
C ALA A 45 -11.86 32.43 18.35
N ALA A 46 -12.42 31.64 17.43
CA ALA A 46 -11.92 30.30 17.10
C ALA A 46 -10.50 30.34 16.53
N HIS A 47 -10.21 31.28 15.61
CA HIS A 47 -8.87 31.47 15.06
C HIS A 47 -7.88 31.99 16.10
N ARG A 48 -8.32 32.86 17.00
CA ARG A 48 -7.52 33.28 18.15
C ARG A 48 -7.15 32.09 19.04
N GLN A 49 -8.12 31.22 19.32
CA GLN A 49 -7.93 30.05 20.17
C GLN A 49 -6.95 29.05 19.54
N ARG A 50 -7.13 28.72 18.26
CA ARG A 50 -6.19 27.85 17.52
C ARG A 50 -4.78 28.42 17.46
N ALA A 51 -4.65 29.73 17.21
CA ALA A 51 -3.34 30.39 17.24
C ALA A 51 -2.69 30.37 18.63
N TYR A 52 -3.49 30.42 19.71
CA TYR A 52 -2.99 30.25 21.07
C TYR A 52 -2.54 28.81 21.34
N GLU A 53 -3.31 27.82 20.91
CA GLU A 53 -2.99 26.39 21.05
C GLU A 53 -1.70 26.03 20.33
N VAL A 54 -1.52 26.44 19.08
CA VAL A 54 -0.28 26.20 18.32
C VAL A 54 0.92 26.83 19.02
N ARG A 55 0.81 28.08 19.47
CA ARG A 55 1.90 28.75 20.21
C ARG A 55 2.22 28.03 21.52
N THR A 56 1.21 27.58 22.24
CA THR A 56 1.40 26.86 23.51
C THR A 56 2.02 25.49 23.27
N ALA A 57 1.58 24.76 22.25
CA ALA A 57 2.13 23.47 21.88
C ALA A 57 3.61 23.58 21.48
N ARG A 58 3.93 24.57 20.64
CA ARG A 58 5.31 24.85 20.23
C ARG A 58 6.19 25.18 21.43
N ARG A 59 5.74 26.05 22.35
CA ARG A 59 6.48 26.38 23.57
C ARG A 59 6.76 25.13 24.42
N ARG A 60 5.76 24.27 24.63
CA ARG A 60 5.94 23.01 25.37
C ARG A 60 6.93 22.07 24.69
N GLN A 61 6.91 22.01 23.36
CA GLN A 61 7.87 21.21 22.60
C GLN A 61 9.29 21.76 22.77
N GLU A 62 9.47 23.08 22.64
CA GLU A 62 10.75 23.76 22.86
C GLU A 62 11.28 23.51 24.29
N GLU A 63 10.42 23.66 25.31
CA GLU A 63 10.76 23.33 26.71
C GLU A 63 11.15 21.85 26.89
N ALA A 64 10.43 20.92 26.24
CA ALA A 64 10.73 19.50 26.34
C ALA A 64 12.05 19.12 25.67
N VAL A 65 12.39 19.78 24.55
CA VAL A 65 13.68 19.65 23.85
C VAL A 65 14.81 20.22 24.69
N GLU A 66 14.64 21.40 25.28
CA GLU A 66 15.63 22.02 26.17
C GLU A 66 15.87 21.16 27.43
N ALA A 67 14.81 20.58 27.99
CA ALA A 67 14.90 19.63 29.10
C ALA A 67 15.48 18.26 28.71
N GLY A 68 15.76 18.01 27.43
CA GLY A 68 16.26 16.73 26.93
C GLY A 68 15.26 15.57 27.01
N THR A 69 13.98 15.87 27.24
CA THR A 69 12.90 14.88 27.34
C THR A 69 12.22 14.59 26.01
N ALA A 70 12.41 15.47 25.02
CA ALA A 70 11.94 15.30 23.65
C ALA A 70 13.08 15.55 22.66
N ARG A 71 13.01 14.91 21.50
CA ARG A 71 13.95 15.18 20.41
C ARG A 71 13.56 16.44 19.64
N PRO A 72 14.53 17.20 19.10
CA PRO A 72 14.26 18.29 18.16
C PRO A 72 13.46 17.80 16.95
N ALA A 73 12.56 18.64 16.44
CA ALA A 73 11.71 18.28 15.30
C ALA A 73 12.51 18.13 13.98
N ASP A 74 13.65 18.82 13.89
CA ASP A 74 14.57 18.85 12.76
C ASP A 74 15.62 17.73 12.81
N GLU A 75 15.70 16.97 13.91
CA GLU A 75 16.63 15.85 14.00
C GLU A 75 16.15 14.67 13.13
N PRO A 76 16.91 14.29 12.09
CA PRO A 76 16.51 13.21 11.19
C PRO A 76 16.45 11.90 11.97
N VAL A 77 15.37 11.14 11.78
CA VAL A 77 15.26 9.78 12.30
C VAL A 77 16.29 8.92 11.57
N ARG A 78 17.30 8.43 12.31
CA ARG A 78 18.30 7.49 11.78
C ARG A 78 17.80 6.07 12.01
N GLU A 79 17.28 5.46 10.97
CA GLU A 79 16.95 4.04 10.97
C GLU A 79 18.21 3.24 10.61
N VAL A 80 18.62 2.34 11.50
CA VAL A 80 19.74 1.42 11.25
C VAL A 80 19.13 0.10 10.78
N ILE A 81 19.14 -0.12 9.47
CA ILE A 81 18.71 -1.38 8.85
C ILE A 81 19.92 -2.33 8.83
N ARG A 82 19.86 -3.41 9.58
CA ARG A 82 20.83 -4.50 9.47
C ARG A 82 20.41 -5.42 8.34
N GLU A 83 21.16 -5.40 7.25
CA GLU A 83 21.03 -6.39 6.19
C GLU A 83 21.96 -7.57 6.50
N THR A 84 21.39 -8.77 6.63
CA THR A 84 22.14 -10.02 6.77
C THR A 84 22.09 -10.74 5.43
N THR A 85 23.19 -10.69 4.67
CA THR A 85 23.30 -11.44 3.41
C THR A 85 23.87 -12.82 3.68
N GLU A 86 23.03 -13.85 3.61
CA GLU A 86 23.48 -15.24 3.62
C GLU A 86 23.91 -15.64 2.20
N ARG A 87 25.21 -15.89 2.03
CA ARG A 87 25.76 -16.36 0.76
C ARG A 87 25.92 -17.88 0.80
N THR A 88 24.95 -18.59 0.26
CA THR A 88 25.08 -20.03 0.03
C THR A 88 26.05 -20.26 -1.12
N VAL A 89 27.23 -20.78 -0.83
CA VAL A 89 28.19 -21.20 -1.85
C VAL A 89 27.93 -22.66 -2.17
N LEU A 90 27.33 -22.92 -3.33
CA LEU A 90 27.28 -24.28 -3.88
C LEU A 90 28.68 -24.67 -4.35
N ARG A 91 29.36 -25.49 -3.57
CA ARG A 91 30.65 -26.06 -3.94
C ARG A 91 30.40 -27.30 -4.79
N THR A 92 30.41 -27.11 -6.11
CA THR A 92 30.32 -28.23 -7.05
C THR A 92 31.66 -28.96 -7.02
N TYR A 93 31.68 -30.15 -6.41
CA TYR A 93 32.76 -31.10 -6.61
C TYR A 93 32.29 -32.10 -7.66
N THR A 94 33.12 -32.34 -8.66
CA THR A 94 32.86 -33.41 -9.63
C THR A 94 33.15 -34.72 -8.94
N GLN A 95 32.12 -35.37 -8.42
CA GLN A 95 32.19 -36.78 -8.08
C GLN A 95 31.83 -37.58 -9.31
N GLU A 96 32.70 -38.50 -9.71
CA GLU A 96 32.30 -39.58 -10.62
C GLU A 96 31.34 -40.49 -9.85
N VAL A 97 30.06 -40.11 -9.83
CA VAL A 97 28.98 -40.97 -9.36
C VAL A 97 28.65 -41.91 -10.52
N PRO A 98 28.69 -43.24 -10.34
CA PRO A 98 28.20 -44.14 -11.37
C PRO A 98 26.74 -43.75 -11.67
N VAL A 99 26.49 -43.26 -12.89
CA VAL A 99 25.17 -42.81 -13.30
C VAL A 99 24.23 -44.00 -13.17
N PRO A 100 23.24 -43.99 -12.24
CA PRO A 100 22.22 -45.01 -12.26
C PRO A 100 21.48 -44.85 -13.59
N VAL A 101 21.53 -45.90 -14.41
CA VAL A 101 20.71 -46.01 -15.62
C VAL A 101 19.31 -45.56 -15.24
N PRO A 102 18.72 -44.55 -15.92
CA PRO A 102 17.38 -44.10 -15.56
C PRO A 102 16.48 -45.32 -15.59
N ALA A 103 15.92 -45.68 -14.43
CA ALA A 103 14.86 -46.66 -14.38
C ALA A 103 13.82 -46.17 -15.39
N GLY A 104 13.44 -47.04 -16.33
CA GLY A 104 12.37 -46.74 -17.27
C GLY A 104 11.14 -46.22 -16.52
N PRO A 105 10.21 -45.53 -17.21
CA PRO A 105 8.98 -45.05 -16.57
C PRO A 105 8.41 -46.18 -15.72
N PRO A 106 8.04 -45.91 -14.44
CA PRO A 106 7.55 -46.95 -13.56
C PRO A 106 6.44 -47.69 -14.30
N ALA A 107 6.53 -49.01 -14.36
CA ALA A 107 5.47 -49.81 -14.95
C ALA A 107 4.17 -49.35 -14.30
N VAL A 108 3.22 -48.89 -15.13
CA VAL A 108 1.88 -48.53 -14.65
C VAL A 108 1.42 -49.70 -13.79
N GLY A 109 1.06 -49.41 -12.53
CA GLY A 109 0.65 -50.43 -11.57
C GLY A 109 -0.38 -51.36 -12.19
N ARG A 110 -0.47 -52.60 -11.69
CA ARG A 110 -1.46 -53.56 -12.22
C ARG A 110 -2.84 -52.90 -12.22
N ALA A 111 -3.71 -53.20 -13.18
CA ALA A 111 -5.03 -52.55 -13.28
C ALA A 111 -5.81 -52.54 -11.94
N ARG A 112 -5.62 -53.58 -11.12
CA ARG A 112 -6.17 -53.70 -9.77
C ARG A 112 -5.67 -52.64 -8.78
N GLU A 113 -4.40 -52.26 -8.86
CA GLU A 113 -3.78 -51.23 -8.01
C GLU A 113 -4.30 -49.85 -8.41
N VAL A 114 -4.41 -49.58 -9.71
CA VAL A 114 -5.02 -48.34 -10.22
C VAL A 114 -6.49 -48.23 -9.78
N GLN A 115 -7.25 -49.33 -9.88
CA GLN A 115 -8.63 -49.37 -9.40
C GLN A 115 -8.72 -49.09 -7.89
N ALA A 116 -7.91 -49.76 -7.07
CA ALA A 116 -7.91 -49.56 -5.62
C ALA A 116 -7.60 -48.10 -5.25
N TYR A 117 -6.66 -47.46 -5.95
CA TYR A 117 -6.33 -46.06 -5.73
C TYR A 117 -7.49 -45.11 -6.09
N LEU A 118 -8.19 -45.36 -7.20
CA LEU A 118 -9.36 -44.57 -7.59
C LEU A 118 -10.52 -44.73 -6.58
N GLU A 119 -10.72 -45.94 -6.04
CA GLU A 119 -11.71 -46.20 -4.99
C GLU A 119 -11.37 -45.46 -3.69
N GLU A 120 -10.09 -45.40 -3.32
CA GLU A 120 -9.62 -44.62 -2.16
C GLU A 120 -9.87 -43.12 -2.34
N ILE A 121 -9.56 -42.57 -3.52
CA ILE A 121 -9.86 -41.16 -3.85
C ILE A 121 -11.37 -40.92 -3.75
N ALA A 122 -12.20 -41.81 -4.29
CA ALA A 122 -13.65 -41.68 -4.22
C ALA A 122 -14.19 -41.73 -2.78
N ALA A 123 -13.57 -42.52 -1.89
CA ALA A 123 -13.88 -42.50 -0.47
C ALA A 123 -13.48 -41.15 0.17
N ALA A 124 -12.28 -40.65 -0.12
CA ALA A 124 -11.79 -39.38 0.40
C ALA A 124 -12.65 -38.17 0.00
N VAL A 125 -13.16 -38.14 -1.25
CA VAL A 125 -14.10 -37.11 -1.70
C VAL A 125 -15.42 -37.18 -0.94
N ARG A 126 -16.00 -38.39 -0.77
CA ARG A 126 -17.27 -38.57 -0.05
C ARG A 126 -17.18 -38.20 1.42
N GLU A 127 -16.04 -38.48 2.05
CA GLU A 127 -15.75 -38.18 3.45
C GLU A 127 -15.34 -36.71 3.67
N GLY A 128 -15.21 -35.91 2.60
CA GLY A 128 -14.78 -34.51 2.69
C GLY A 128 -13.32 -34.34 3.11
N ARG A 129 -12.48 -35.37 2.93
CA ARG A 129 -11.04 -35.35 3.25
C ARG A 129 -10.20 -34.65 2.20
N LEU A 130 -10.77 -34.38 1.02
CA LEU A 130 -10.13 -33.63 -0.05
C LEU A 130 -10.64 -32.19 -0.07
N ALA A 131 -9.72 -31.25 -0.27
CA ALA A 131 -10.09 -29.84 -0.42
C ALA A 131 -10.83 -29.62 -1.75
N VAL A 132 -11.74 -28.65 -1.79
CA VAL A 132 -12.53 -28.32 -2.99
C VAL A 132 -11.65 -28.00 -4.20
N TYR A 133 -10.48 -27.41 -3.99
CA TYR A 133 -9.52 -27.13 -5.06
C TYR A 133 -8.91 -28.41 -5.67
N ASP A 134 -8.72 -29.46 -4.86
CA ASP A 134 -8.17 -30.74 -5.33
C ASP A 134 -9.18 -31.54 -6.15
N HIS A 135 -10.49 -31.29 -5.96
CA HIS A 135 -11.53 -31.94 -6.78
C HIS A 135 -11.34 -31.63 -8.27
N ARG A 136 -11.02 -30.38 -8.61
CA ARG A 136 -10.78 -29.98 -10.01
C ARG A 136 -9.59 -30.71 -10.60
N ARG A 137 -8.52 -30.90 -9.81
CA ARG A 137 -7.31 -31.60 -10.25
C ARG A 137 -7.56 -33.10 -10.45
N VAL A 138 -8.32 -33.72 -9.56
CA VAL A 138 -8.76 -35.11 -9.70
C VAL A 138 -9.61 -35.29 -10.95
N LEU A 139 -10.59 -34.41 -11.19
CA LEU A 139 -11.44 -34.46 -12.39
C LEU A 139 -10.63 -34.38 -13.68
N SER A 140 -9.72 -33.40 -13.78
CA SER A 140 -8.84 -33.27 -14.94
C SER A 140 -7.96 -34.51 -15.19
N GLY A 141 -7.51 -35.18 -14.13
CA GLY A 141 -6.79 -36.45 -14.25
C GLY A 141 -7.67 -37.59 -14.77
N VAL A 142 -8.89 -37.71 -14.25
CA VAL A 142 -9.87 -38.72 -14.71
C VAL A 142 -10.24 -38.49 -16.18
N ASP A 143 -10.48 -37.24 -16.58
CA ASP A 143 -10.80 -36.89 -17.97
C ASP A 143 -9.67 -37.29 -18.93
N ALA A 144 -8.41 -37.06 -18.55
CA ALA A 144 -7.26 -37.45 -19.36
C ALA A 144 -7.15 -38.98 -19.51
N VAL A 145 -7.46 -39.74 -18.46
CA VAL A 145 -7.49 -41.22 -18.52
C VAL A 145 -8.62 -41.71 -19.42
N LEU A 146 -9.81 -41.12 -19.32
CA LEU A 146 -10.95 -41.46 -20.17
C LEU A 146 -10.67 -41.18 -21.64
N ALA A 147 -10.10 -40.01 -21.96
CA ALA A 147 -9.70 -39.67 -23.33
C ALA A 147 -8.68 -40.68 -23.90
N ALA A 148 -7.66 -41.05 -23.12
CA ALA A 148 -6.67 -42.04 -23.56
C ALA A 148 -7.29 -43.44 -23.77
N LEU A 149 -8.29 -43.81 -22.98
CA LEU A 149 -9.03 -45.08 -23.17
C LEU A 149 -9.89 -45.05 -24.43
N ASP A 150 -10.55 -43.93 -24.72
CA ASP A 150 -11.34 -43.76 -25.94
C ASP A 150 -10.44 -43.79 -27.19
N ASP A 151 -9.26 -43.17 -27.12
CA ASP A 151 -8.25 -43.21 -28.20
C ASP A 151 -7.73 -44.64 -28.43
N ALA A 152 -7.46 -45.40 -27.36
CA ALA A 152 -6.99 -46.78 -27.45
C ALA A 152 -8.09 -47.76 -27.90
N HIS A 153 -9.35 -47.43 -27.64
CA HIS A 153 -10.51 -48.28 -27.89
C HIS A 153 -11.64 -47.48 -28.56
N PRO A 154 -11.50 -47.12 -29.85
CA PRO A 154 -12.53 -46.39 -30.57
C PRO A 154 -13.84 -47.20 -30.59
N GLY A 155 -14.88 -46.66 -29.94
CA GLY A 155 -16.13 -47.36 -29.63
C GLY A 155 -16.46 -47.45 -28.13
N GLY A 156 -15.54 -47.00 -27.27
CA GLY A 156 -15.73 -46.83 -25.82
C GLY A 156 -15.90 -48.15 -25.06
N LEU A 157 -16.42 -48.07 -23.84
CA LEU A 157 -16.63 -49.22 -22.92
C LEU A 157 -17.48 -50.36 -23.52
N ARG A 158 -18.31 -50.07 -24.53
CA ARG A 158 -19.10 -51.07 -25.28
C ARG A 158 -18.22 -51.98 -26.15
N GLY A 159 -17.09 -51.49 -26.66
CA GLY A 159 -16.12 -52.28 -27.43
C GLY A 159 -15.22 -53.18 -26.58
N LEU A 160 -15.18 -52.96 -25.26
CA LEU A 160 -14.44 -53.77 -24.29
C LEU A 160 -15.29 -54.90 -23.70
N SER A 161 -16.61 -54.74 -23.62
CA SER A 161 -17.53 -55.73 -23.06
C SER A 161 -17.88 -56.88 -24.02
N GLY A 162 -17.58 -56.74 -25.32
CA GLY A 162 -17.80 -57.76 -26.34
C GLY A 162 -16.61 -58.69 -26.63
N ARG A 163 -15.46 -58.50 -25.98
CA ARG A 163 -14.25 -59.32 -26.12
C ARG A 163 -14.03 -60.14 -24.84
N ARG A 164 -14.71 -61.29 -24.73
CA ARG A 164 -14.37 -62.37 -23.80
C ARG A 164 -14.15 -63.64 -24.60
#